data_AF-A0A9E5QZF6-F1
#
_entry.id   AF-A0A9E5QZF6-F1
#
_cell.length_a   1.000
_cell.length_b   1.000
_cell.length_c   1.000
_cell.angle_alpha   90.00
_cell.angle_beta   90.00
_cell.angle_gamma   90.00
#
_symmetry.space_group_name_H-M   'P 1'
#
loop_
_entity.id
_entity.type
_entity.pdbx_description
1 polymer ?
#
loop_
_entity_poly.entity_id
_entity_poly.type
_entity_poly.pdbx_seq_one_letter_code
_entity_poly.pdbx_strand_id
1 'polypeptide(L)'
;MPSSPDRVTITTGIARLLMLAGFFLILLALAGLVASACIAFFYGLPLAEVPSLMQHPPRNASQRSMHLWFQAISAFGGFLLTSWLFIRWVERPAGPVLNASGWPPALDFVVVSLLFIGVMPLSSVLIAWNADLDFPTFLAGFEQWARAKEQTLGEFTRFLIRFEGLGELALGLLVIAFLPGLGEELLFRGVLQRNLGLWMGAGLAVWLAAGIFSAIHLQFFGFVPGYFWGSCWAMSIFGGGI
;
A
#
# COMPACT_ATOMS: atom_id res chain seq x y z
N MET A 1 0.12 -10.83 -33.28
CA MET A 1 0.89 -9.60 -32.98
C MET A 1 -0.03 -8.67 -32.23
N PRO A 2 0.29 -8.21 -31.00
CA PRO A 2 -0.50 -7.18 -30.37
C PRO A 2 -0.27 -5.87 -31.14
N SER A 3 -1.35 -5.29 -31.67
CA SER A 3 -1.34 -3.97 -32.31
C SER A 3 -0.79 -2.93 -31.33
N SER A 4 0.16 -2.11 -31.76
CA SER A 4 0.66 -0.98 -30.97
C SER A 4 -0.52 -0.08 -30.59
N PRO A 5 -0.65 0.35 -29.32
CA PRO A 5 -1.74 1.23 -28.92
C PRO A 5 -1.68 2.56 -29.67
N ASP A 6 -2.81 2.98 -30.25
CA ASP A 6 -2.91 4.25 -30.98
C ASP A 6 -2.66 5.46 -30.05
N ARG A 7 -2.15 6.57 -30.61
CA ARG A 7 -1.74 7.77 -29.84
C ARG A 7 -2.83 8.30 -28.90
N VAL A 8 -4.11 8.18 -29.26
CA VAL A 8 -5.25 8.61 -28.45
C VAL A 8 -5.39 7.76 -27.17
N THR A 9 -5.09 6.46 -27.25
CA THR A 9 -5.12 5.53 -26.11
C THR A 9 -3.98 5.83 -25.14
N ILE A 10 -2.81 6.20 -25.66
CA ILE A 10 -1.64 6.56 -24.85
C ILE A 10 -1.88 7.88 -24.10
N THR A 11 -2.35 8.93 -24.79
CA THR A 11 -2.61 10.24 -24.15
C THR A 11 -3.73 10.15 -23.11
N THR A 12 -4.76 9.35 -23.36
CA THR A 12 -5.82 9.10 -22.37
C THR A 12 -5.35 8.24 -21.19
N GLY A 13 -4.47 7.26 -21.42
CA GLY A 13 -3.88 6.44 -20.36
C GLY A 13 -3.01 7.23 -19.38
N ILE A 14 -2.07 8.03 -19.89
CA ILE A 14 -1.18 8.87 -19.05
C ILE A 14 -2.00 9.89 -18.26
N ALA A 15 -2.98 10.55 -18.90
CA ALA A 15 -3.86 11.48 -18.21
C ALA A 15 -4.62 10.81 -17.05
N ARG A 16 -5.10 9.58 -17.22
CA ARG A 16 -5.75 8.80 -16.16
C ARG A 16 -4.82 8.49 -15.00
N LEU A 17 -3.57 8.11 -15.27
CA LEU A 17 -2.58 7.85 -14.22
C LEU A 17 -2.21 9.12 -13.44
N LEU A 18 -2.07 10.26 -14.13
CA LEU A 18 -1.84 11.55 -13.47
C LEU A 18 -3.04 11.98 -12.63
N MET A 19 -4.27 11.79 -13.13
CA MET A 19 -5.48 12.02 -12.35
C MET A 19 -5.55 11.11 -11.12
N LEU A 20 -5.19 9.82 -11.26
CA LEU A 20 -5.18 8.87 -10.14
C LEU A 20 -4.19 9.33 -9.06
N ALA A 21 -2.97 9.69 -9.45
CA ALA A 21 -1.97 10.22 -8.52
C ALA A 21 -2.47 11.50 -7.85
N GLY A 22 -3.10 12.41 -8.60
CA GLY A 22 -3.71 13.63 -8.06
C GLY A 22 -4.81 13.33 -7.03
N PHE A 23 -5.74 12.43 -7.35
CA PHE A 23 -6.80 12.00 -6.42
C PHE A 23 -6.19 11.40 -5.15
N PHE A 24 -5.24 10.47 -5.31
CA PHE A 24 -4.56 9.82 -4.20
C PHE A 24 -3.90 10.84 -3.27
N LEU A 25 -3.08 11.75 -3.80
CA LEU A 25 -2.37 12.74 -3.00
C LEU A 25 -3.31 13.74 -2.31
N ILE A 26 -4.33 14.22 -3.03
CA ILE A 26 -5.30 15.18 -2.48
C ILE A 26 -6.12 14.52 -1.36
N LEU A 27 -6.65 13.32 -1.60
CA LEU A 27 -7.50 12.63 -0.62
C LEU A 27 -6.69 12.12 0.56
N LEU A 28 -5.44 11.70 0.36
CA LEU A 28 -4.52 11.36 1.45
C LEU A 28 -4.26 12.59 2.33
N ALA A 29 -3.98 13.75 1.73
CA ALA A 29 -3.76 15.00 2.48
C ALA A 29 -5.03 15.44 3.23
N LEU A 30 -6.19 15.42 2.58
CA LEU A 30 -7.48 15.76 3.22
C LEU A 30 -7.82 14.79 4.35
N ALA A 31 -7.61 13.49 4.15
CA ALA A 31 -7.83 12.48 5.17
C ALA A 31 -6.87 12.67 6.36
N GLY A 32 -5.61 13.01 6.11
CA GLY A 32 -4.65 13.35 7.17
C GLY A 32 -5.06 14.59 7.98
N LEU A 33 -5.62 15.61 7.32
CA LEU A 33 -6.17 16.80 8.00
C LEU A 33 -7.40 16.45 8.85
N VAL A 34 -8.32 15.67 8.30
CA VAL A 34 -9.50 15.17 9.04
C VAL A 34 -9.07 14.33 10.23
N ALA A 35 -8.13 13.40 10.05
CA ALA A 35 -7.57 12.61 11.12
C ALA A 35 -6.96 13.47 12.23
N SER A 36 -6.17 14.48 11.84
CA SER A 36 -5.56 15.41 12.79
C SER A 36 -6.61 16.20 13.57
N ALA A 37 -7.65 16.68 12.90
CA ALA A 37 -8.75 17.39 13.55
C ALA A 37 -9.54 16.50 14.52
N CYS A 38 -9.84 15.26 14.13
CA CYS A 38 -10.49 14.28 15.00
C CYS A 38 -9.64 14.00 16.24
N ILE A 39 -8.33 13.74 16.07
CA ILE A 39 -7.42 13.48 17.19
C ILE A 39 -7.32 14.70 18.11
N ALA A 40 -7.15 15.90 17.55
CA ALA A 40 -7.12 17.14 18.32
C ALA A 40 -8.39 17.31 19.18
N PHE A 41 -9.56 17.06 18.58
CA PHE A 41 -10.84 17.17 19.28
C PHE A 41 -11.03 16.11 20.37
N PHE A 42 -10.83 14.83 20.06
CA PHE A 42 -11.09 13.74 21.01
C PHE A 42 -10.08 13.65 22.16
N TYR A 43 -8.85 14.12 21.94
CA TYR A 43 -7.78 14.06 22.94
C TYR A 43 -7.44 15.42 23.56
N GLY A 44 -8.14 16.49 23.19
CA GLY A 44 -7.93 17.83 23.75
C GLY A 44 -6.55 18.42 23.44
N LEU A 45 -6.00 18.10 22.26
CA LEU A 45 -4.68 18.57 21.82
C LEU A 45 -4.81 19.76 20.86
N PRO A 46 -3.88 20.72 20.87
CA PRO A 46 -3.80 21.73 19.81
C PRO A 46 -3.59 21.08 18.44
N LEU A 47 -4.35 21.49 17.42
CA LEU A 47 -4.27 20.90 16.07
C LEU A 47 -2.84 20.95 15.49
N ALA A 48 -2.09 22.01 15.81
CA ALA A 48 -0.70 22.18 15.36
C ALA A 48 0.28 21.16 15.95
N GLU A 49 -0.06 20.52 17.07
CA GLU A 49 0.79 19.51 17.74
C GLU A 49 0.56 18.09 17.20
N VAL A 50 -0.59 17.83 16.57
CA VAL A 50 -0.92 16.47 16.10
C VAL A 50 0.06 15.98 15.02
N PRO A 51 0.43 16.77 13.99
CA PRO A 51 1.39 16.32 12.98
C PRO A 51 2.76 15.95 13.56
N SER A 52 3.26 16.69 14.56
CA SER A 52 4.55 16.38 15.18
C SER A 52 4.46 15.12 16.05
N LEU A 53 3.32 14.87 16.69
CA LEU A 53 3.07 13.65 17.45
C LEU A 53 3.05 12.41 16.55
N MET A 54 2.48 12.51 15.33
CA MET A 54 2.44 11.41 14.36
C MET A 54 3.81 11.07 13.74
N GLN A 55 4.81 11.93 13.87
CA GLN A 55 6.17 11.70 13.34
C GLN A 55 7.05 10.85 14.25
N HIS A 56 6.63 10.61 15.49
CA HIS A 56 7.40 9.89 16.49
C HIS A 56 6.69 8.60 16.92
N PRO A 57 7.43 7.49 17.16
CA PRO A 57 6.82 6.26 17.65
C PRO A 57 6.00 6.50 18.93
N PRO A 58 4.82 5.89 19.05
CA PRO A 58 3.96 6.08 20.21
C PRO A 58 4.61 5.52 21.48
N ARG A 59 4.50 6.25 22.58
CA ARG A 59 5.12 5.90 23.89
C ARG A 59 4.16 5.26 24.89
N ASN A 60 2.85 5.37 24.65
CA ASN A 60 1.80 4.87 25.53
C ASN A 60 0.55 4.44 24.73
N ALA A 61 -0.40 3.79 25.41
CA ALA A 61 -1.63 3.28 24.79
C ALA A 61 -2.48 4.37 24.11
N SER A 62 -2.51 5.57 24.70
CA SER A 62 -3.24 6.72 24.14
C SER A 62 -2.65 7.16 22.80
N GLN A 63 -1.33 7.38 22.74
CA GLN A 63 -0.62 7.73 21.50
C GLN A 63 -0.71 6.61 20.46
N ARG A 64 -0.68 5.35 20.87
CA ARG A 64 -0.90 4.21 19.97
C ARG A 64 -2.29 4.30 19.33
N SER A 65 -3.33 4.53 20.12
CA SER A 65 -4.70 4.69 19.62
C SER A 65 -4.81 5.87 18.64
N MET A 66 -4.18 7.00 18.94
CA MET A 66 -4.10 8.14 18.00
C MET A 66 -3.49 7.73 16.66
N HIS A 67 -2.39 6.98 16.67
CA HIS A 67 -1.74 6.50 15.44
C HIS A 67 -2.60 5.51 14.66
N LEU A 68 -3.33 4.63 15.34
CA LEU A 68 -4.27 3.71 14.69
C LEU A 68 -5.41 4.48 14.02
N TRP A 69 -6.00 5.45 14.70
CA TRP A 69 -7.05 6.29 14.10
C TRP A 69 -6.53 7.12 12.95
N PHE A 70 -5.31 7.67 13.07
CA PHE A 70 -4.68 8.41 11.99
C PHE A 70 -4.49 7.53 10.75
N GLN A 71 -3.96 6.32 10.93
CA GLN A 71 -3.77 5.36 9.85
C GLN A 71 -5.10 4.89 9.26
N ALA A 72 -6.12 4.62 10.09
CA ALA A 72 -7.43 4.18 9.63
C ALA A 72 -8.09 5.23 8.71
N ILE A 73 -8.14 6.49 9.16
CA ILE A 73 -8.75 7.58 8.39
C ILE A 73 -7.92 7.86 7.13
N SER A 74 -6.60 7.90 7.25
CA SER A 74 -5.69 8.17 6.12
C SER A 74 -5.73 7.04 5.07
N ALA A 75 -5.75 5.78 5.50
CA ALA A 75 -5.84 4.63 4.59
C ALA A 75 -7.23 4.54 3.94
N PHE A 76 -8.30 4.83 4.68
CA PHE A 76 -9.64 4.92 4.10
C PHE A 76 -9.70 6.00 3.01
N GLY A 77 -9.24 7.22 3.29
CA GLY A 77 -9.23 8.31 2.33
C GLY A 77 -8.29 8.06 1.14
N GLY A 78 -7.05 7.68 1.45
CA GLY A 78 -5.98 7.48 0.48
C GLY A 78 -6.23 6.28 -0.44
N PHE A 79 -6.65 5.13 0.08
CA PHE A 79 -6.85 3.94 -0.74
C PHE A 79 -8.30 3.76 -1.18
N LEU A 80 -9.23 3.61 -0.22
CA LEU A 80 -10.60 3.21 -0.53
C LEU A 80 -11.39 4.33 -1.23
N LEU A 81 -11.39 5.53 -0.65
CA LEU A 81 -12.13 6.67 -1.20
C LEU A 81 -11.54 7.12 -2.53
N THR A 82 -10.21 7.19 -2.65
CA THR A 82 -9.52 7.43 -3.94
C THR A 82 -9.96 6.45 -5.01
N SER A 83 -9.87 5.15 -4.73
CA SER A 83 -10.23 4.10 -5.70
C SER A 83 -11.68 4.23 -6.11
N TRP A 84 -12.59 4.37 -5.13
CA TRP A 84 -14.02 4.50 -5.37
C TRP A 84 -14.36 5.74 -6.22
N LEU A 85 -13.84 6.91 -5.87
CA LEU A 85 -14.08 8.15 -6.61
C LEU A 85 -13.49 8.09 -8.02
N PHE A 86 -12.28 7.57 -8.16
CA PHE A 86 -11.63 7.44 -9.45
C PHE A 86 -12.42 6.52 -10.38
N ILE A 87 -12.81 5.33 -9.90
CA ILE A 87 -13.65 4.40 -10.66
C ILE A 87 -14.96 5.09 -11.08
N ARG A 88 -15.62 5.76 -10.13
CA ARG A 88 -16.96 6.32 -10.32
C ARG A 88 -16.99 7.54 -11.24
N TRP A 89 -15.96 8.38 -11.20
CA TRP A 89 -15.94 9.65 -11.93
C TRP A 89 -15.13 9.57 -13.23
N VAL A 90 -14.03 8.83 -13.23
CA VAL A 90 -13.09 8.75 -14.37
C VAL A 90 -13.33 7.51 -15.22
N GLU A 91 -13.29 6.32 -14.62
CA GLU A 91 -13.30 5.07 -15.41
C GLU A 91 -14.69 4.67 -15.91
N ARG A 92 -15.75 4.97 -15.13
CA ARG A 92 -17.15 4.66 -15.45
C ARG A 92 -17.32 3.26 -16.07
N PRO A 93 -16.82 2.19 -15.41
CA PRO A 93 -16.72 0.89 -16.03
C PRO A 93 -18.11 0.31 -16.34
N ALA A 94 -18.23 -0.33 -17.51
CA ALA A 94 -19.43 -1.05 -17.93
C ALA A 94 -19.50 -2.51 -17.38
N GLY A 95 -18.56 -2.89 -16.49
CA GLY A 95 -18.41 -4.25 -15.96
C GLY A 95 -17.63 -4.28 -14.63
N PRO A 96 -17.36 -5.48 -14.08
CA PRO A 96 -16.71 -5.64 -12.79
C PRO A 96 -15.28 -5.06 -12.80
N VAL A 97 -14.92 -4.38 -11.70
CA VAL A 97 -13.61 -3.72 -11.53
C VAL A 97 -12.53 -4.69 -11.06
N LEU A 98 -12.92 -5.70 -10.27
CA LEU A 98 -12.04 -6.73 -9.76
C LEU A 98 -12.19 -7.99 -10.59
N ASN A 99 -11.07 -8.56 -11.01
CA ASN A 99 -11.04 -9.88 -11.63
C ASN A 99 -11.12 -10.92 -10.52
N ALA A 100 -12.20 -11.70 -10.51
CA ALA A 100 -12.23 -12.90 -9.68
C ALA A 100 -11.20 -13.91 -10.20
N SER A 101 -10.49 -14.56 -9.29
CA SER A 101 -9.78 -15.79 -9.60
C SER A 101 -10.75 -16.81 -10.21
N GLY A 102 -10.28 -17.60 -11.16
CA GLY A 102 -11.06 -18.72 -11.72
C GLY A 102 -11.20 -19.91 -10.76
N TRP A 103 -10.73 -19.79 -9.53
CA TRP A 103 -10.64 -20.86 -8.54
C TRP A 103 -11.80 -20.75 -7.52
N PRO A 104 -12.15 -21.86 -6.83
CA PRO A 104 -13.11 -21.80 -5.73
C PRO A 104 -12.56 -20.90 -4.60
N PRO A 105 -13.39 -20.02 -4.00
CA PRO A 105 -12.92 -19.07 -2.97
C PRO A 105 -12.19 -19.72 -1.79
N ALA A 106 -12.61 -20.93 -1.39
CA ALA A 106 -11.95 -21.67 -0.32
C ALA A 106 -10.54 -22.14 -0.69
N LEU A 107 -10.33 -22.57 -1.95
CA LEU A 107 -9.01 -22.97 -2.43
C LEU A 107 -8.09 -21.76 -2.55
N ASP A 108 -8.60 -20.64 -3.06
CA ASP A 108 -7.84 -19.37 -3.10
C ASP A 108 -7.42 -18.93 -1.71
N PHE A 109 -8.34 -18.96 -0.74
CA PHE A 109 -8.01 -18.60 0.63
C PHE A 109 -6.89 -19.47 1.20
N VAL A 110 -6.96 -20.80 1.01
CA VAL A 110 -5.92 -21.73 1.47
C VAL A 110 -4.60 -21.46 0.77
N VAL A 111 -4.60 -21.30 -0.55
CA VAL A 111 -3.38 -21.09 -1.35
C VAL A 111 -2.72 -19.76 -0.99
N VAL A 112 -3.50 -18.67 -0.88
CA VAL A 112 -3.01 -17.35 -0.45
C VAL A 112 -2.44 -17.44 0.96
N SER A 113 -3.11 -18.13 1.88
CA SER A 113 -2.63 -18.30 3.26
C SER A 113 -1.31 -19.08 3.32
N LEU A 114 -1.20 -20.18 2.56
CA LEU A 114 0.02 -20.99 2.49
C LEU A 114 1.17 -20.22 1.83
N LEU A 115 0.88 -19.49 0.75
CA LEU A 115 1.84 -18.60 0.12
C LEU A 115 2.32 -17.55 1.13
N PHE A 116 1.42 -16.86 1.83
CA PHE A 116 1.77 -15.86 2.83
C PHE A 116 2.68 -16.42 3.93
N ILE A 117 2.39 -17.62 4.44
CA ILE A 117 3.24 -18.29 5.44
C ILE A 117 4.62 -18.65 4.85
N GLY A 118 4.67 -19.20 3.64
CA GLY A 118 5.94 -19.57 2.98
C GLY A 118 6.77 -18.35 2.55
N VAL A 119 6.11 -17.23 2.30
CA VAL A 119 6.69 -15.94 1.92
C VAL A 119 7.46 -15.31 3.07
N MET A 120 7.00 -15.48 4.31
CA MET A 120 7.62 -14.85 5.49
C MET A 120 9.12 -15.19 5.66
N PRO A 121 9.55 -16.47 5.71
CA PRO A 121 10.96 -16.80 5.87
C PRO A 121 11.81 -16.32 4.68
N LEU A 122 11.28 -16.42 3.45
CA LEU A 122 11.99 -15.94 2.27
C LEU A 122 12.12 -14.41 2.28
N SER A 123 11.11 -13.69 2.76
CA SER A 123 11.18 -12.23 2.92
C SER A 123 12.29 -11.84 3.89
N SER A 124 12.45 -12.55 5.01
CA SER A 124 13.55 -12.31 5.95
C SER A 124 14.92 -12.52 5.31
N VAL A 125 15.07 -13.56 4.49
CA VAL A 125 16.33 -13.81 3.75
C VAL A 125 16.61 -12.69 2.74
N LEU A 126 15.59 -12.26 1.98
CA LEU A 126 15.73 -11.19 1.00
C LEU A 126 16.04 -9.84 1.66
N ILE A 127 15.45 -9.55 2.81
CA ILE A 127 15.77 -8.35 3.61
C ILE A 127 17.22 -8.40 4.08
N ALA A 128 17.65 -9.52 4.66
CA ALA A 128 19.03 -9.68 5.14
C ALA A 128 20.04 -9.50 3.99
N TRP A 129 19.78 -10.14 2.85
CA TRP A 129 20.60 -9.98 1.65
C TRP A 129 20.65 -8.53 1.16
N ASN A 130 19.50 -7.84 1.10
CA ASN A 130 19.44 -6.45 0.67
C ASN A 130 20.14 -5.50 1.65
N ALA A 131 20.13 -5.83 2.94
CA ALA A 131 20.80 -5.06 4.00
C ALA A 131 22.32 -5.22 4.05
N ASP A 132 22.82 -6.32 3.47
CA ASP A 132 24.24 -6.68 3.35
C ASP A 132 24.91 -6.05 2.10
N LEU A 133 24.14 -5.36 1.25
CA LEU A 133 24.68 -4.67 0.10
C LEU A 133 25.57 -3.50 0.53
N ASP A 134 26.84 -3.55 0.13
CA ASP A 134 27.78 -2.44 0.32
C ASP A 134 27.45 -1.28 -0.63
N PHE A 135 27.07 -0.14 -0.05
CA PHE A 135 26.82 1.06 -0.83
C PHE A 135 28.12 1.77 -1.19
N PRO A 136 28.25 2.29 -2.41
CA PRO A 136 29.38 3.13 -2.78
C PRO A 136 29.37 4.42 -1.94
N THR A 137 30.54 4.99 -1.69
CA THR A 137 30.71 6.15 -0.78
C THR A 137 29.84 7.35 -1.12
N PHE A 138 29.53 7.58 -2.40
CA PHE A 138 28.64 8.67 -2.83
C PHE A 138 27.16 8.46 -2.39
N LEU A 139 26.77 7.23 -2.02
CA LEU A 139 25.45 6.89 -1.49
C LEU A 139 25.42 6.73 0.04
N ALA A 140 26.51 7.01 0.75
CA ALA A 140 26.56 6.83 2.21
C ALA A 140 25.44 7.60 2.95
N GLY A 141 25.10 8.81 2.47
CA GLY A 141 23.98 9.58 3.04
C GLY A 141 22.61 8.92 2.81
N PHE A 142 22.41 8.28 1.66
CA PHE A 142 21.20 7.53 1.37
C PHE A 142 21.11 6.27 2.23
N GLU A 143 22.20 5.54 2.39
CA GLU A 143 22.26 4.35 3.25
C GLU A 143 21.90 4.68 4.70
N GLN A 144 22.48 5.75 5.25
CA GLN A 144 22.17 6.22 6.61
C GLN A 144 20.69 6.57 6.76
N TRP A 145 20.12 7.27 5.77
CA TRP A 145 18.69 7.56 5.74
C TRP A 145 17.85 6.27 5.70
N ALA A 146 18.20 5.32 4.84
CA ALA A 146 17.47 4.06 4.68
C ALA A 146 17.48 3.24 5.97
N ARG A 147 18.64 3.10 6.61
CA ARG A 147 18.77 2.39 7.90
C ARG A 147 18.01 3.09 9.03
N ALA A 148 18.09 4.42 9.11
CA ALA A 148 17.33 5.18 10.12
C ALA A 148 15.82 5.07 9.92
N LYS A 149 15.36 5.06 8.67
CA LYS A 149 13.94 4.85 8.33
C LYS A 149 13.48 3.45 8.69
N GLU A 150 14.26 2.42 8.37
CA GLU A 150 13.97 1.04 8.73
C GLU A 150 13.81 0.87 10.25
N GLN A 151 14.74 1.45 11.03
CA GLN A 151 14.68 1.41 12.49
C GLN A 151 13.41 2.10 13.01
N THR A 152 13.11 3.30 12.50
CA THR A 152 11.93 4.08 12.90
C THR A 152 10.64 3.32 12.60
N LEU A 153 10.49 2.77 11.39
CA LEU A 153 9.33 1.97 10.99
C LEU A 153 9.20 0.70 11.83
N GLY A 154 10.33 0.04 12.14
CA GLY A 154 10.35 -1.12 13.02
C GLY A 154 9.88 -0.80 14.45
N GLU A 155 10.24 0.36 14.99
CA GLU A 155 9.72 0.85 16.26
C GLU A 155 8.22 1.11 16.20
N PHE A 156 7.73 1.81 15.17
CA PHE A 156 6.30 2.01 14.94
C PHE A 156 5.53 0.69 14.95
N THR A 157 5.96 -0.28 14.14
CA THR A 157 5.32 -1.59 14.04
C THR A 157 5.26 -2.29 15.40
N ARG A 158 6.38 -2.33 16.15
CA ARG A 158 6.42 -2.97 17.48
C ARG A 158 5.40 -2.39 18.46
N PHE A 159 5.18 -1.08 18.44
CA PHE A 159 4.18 -0.47 19.32
C PHE A 159 2.75 -0.67 18.82
N LEU A 160 2.52 -0.61 17.51
CA LEU A 160 1.17 -0.76 16.95
C LEU A 160 0.60 -2.17 17.15
N ILE A 161 1.45 -3.20 17.07
CA ILE A 161 1.08 -4.61 17.26
C ILE A 161 1.05 -5.06 18.73
N ARG A 162 1.30 -4.16 19.69
CA ARG A 162 1.17 -4.48 21.11
C ARG A 162 -0.29 -4.37 21.52
N PHE A 163 -0.92 -5.52 21.79
CA PHE A 163 -2.33 -5.60 22.17
C PHE A 163 -2.47 -6.02 23.64
N GLU A 164 -3.23 -5.26 24.42
CA GLU A 164 -3.48 -5.60 25.84
C GLU A 164 -4.80 -6.35 26.06
N GLY A 165 -5.62 -6.52 25.00
CA GLY A 165 -6.87 -7.27 25.07
C GLY A 165 -7.51 -7.56 23.71
N LEU A 166 -8.58 -8.36 23.70
CA LEU A 166 -9.27 -8.80 22.48
C LEU A 166 -9.87 -7.65 21.66
N GLY A 167 -10.37 -6.61 22.32
CA GLY A 167 -10.90 -5.42 21.62
C GLY A 167 -9.82 -4.66 20.87
N GLU A 168 -8.65 -4.48 21.50
CA GLU A 168 -7.50 -3.84 20.85
C GLU A 168 -6.91 -4.68 19.73
N LEU A 169 -6.92 -6.01 19.88
CA LEU A 169 -6.53 -6.94 18.83
C LEU A 169 -7.47 -6.82 17.63
N ALA A 170 -8.79 -6.85 17.86
CA ALA A 170 -9.79 -6.73 16.78
C ALA A 170 -9.65 -5.40 16.02
N LEU A 171 -9.49 -4.29 16.75
CA LEU A 171 -9.24 -2.98 16.13
C LEU A 171 -7.91 -2.96 15.38
N GLY A 172 -6.84 -3.50 15.98
CA GLY A 172 -5.54 -3.61 15.34
C GLY A 172 -5.58 -4.40 14.04
N LEU A 173 -6.24 -5.55 14.02
CA LEU A 173 -6.43 -6.36 12.82
C LEU A 173 -7.23 -5.62 11.75
N LEU A 174 -8.29 -4.91 12.15
CA LEU A 174 -9.10 -4.13 11.22
C LEU A 174 -8.27 -3.02 10.55
N VAL A 175 -7.49 -2.28 11.34
CA VAL A 175 -6.78 -1.07 10.88
C VAL A 175 -5.45 -1.40 10.20
N ILE A 176 -4.70 -2.39 10.70
CA ILE A 176 -3.34 -2.70 10.23
C ILE A 176 -3.36 -3.78 9.15
N ALA A 177 -4.32 -4.71 9.17
CA ALA A 177 -4.35 -5.82 8.22
C ALA A 177 -5.50 -5.70 7.20
N PHE A 178 -6.74 -5.56 7.66
CA PHE A 178 -7.90 -5.60 6.76
C PHE A 178 -8.02 -4.35 5.89
N LEU A 179 -7.98 -3.16 6.49
CA LEU A 179 -8.18 -1.90 5.77
C LEU A 179 -7.08 -1.66 4.72
N PRO A 180 -5.78 -1.84 5.02
CA PRO A 180 -4.71 -1.73 4.04
C PRO A 180 -4.84 -2.82 2.97
N GLY A 181 -5.06 -4.08 3.35
CA GLY A 181 -5.20 -5.17 2.37
C GLY A 181 -6.34 -4.95 1.37
N LEU A 182 -7.50 -4.47 1.83
CA LEU A 182 -8.62 -4.12 0.95
C LEU A 182 -8.29 -2.91 0.07
N GLY A 183 -7.69 -1.88 0.67
CA GLY A 183 -7.30 -0.65 -0.03
C GLY A 183 -6.25 -0.90 -1.11
N GLU A 184 -5.28 -1.74 -0.82
CA GLU A 184 -4.21 -2.13 -1.72
C GLU A 184 -4.76 -2.90 -2.91
N GLU A 185 -5.66 -3.85 -2.68
CA GLU A 185 -6.28 -4.61 -3.76
C GLU A 185 -7.10 -3.71 -4.69
N LEU A 186 -7.91 -2.81 -4.13
CA LEU A 186 -8.73 -1.88 -4.92
C LEU A 186 -7.88 -0.86 -5.70
N LEU A 187 -6.90 -0.22 -5.04
CA LEU A 187 -6.12 0.84 -5.66
C LEU A 187 -5.09 0.28 -6.63
N PHE A 188 -4.29 -0.69 -6.21
CA PHE A 188 -3.18 -1.19 -7.03
C PHE A 188 -3.68 -2.11 -8.13
N ARG A 189 -4.53 -3.09 -7.82
CA ARG A 189 -4.99 -4.04 -8.85
C ARG A 189 -6.20 -3.52 -9.60
N GLY A 190 -7.21 -3.08 -8.86
CA GLY A 190 -8.47 -2.62 -9.44
C GLY A 190 -8.31 -1.40 -10.34
N VAL A 191 -7.39 -0.48 -9.99
CA VAL A 191 -7.24 0.80 -10.70
C VAL A 191 -5.86 0.95 -11.35
N LEU A 192 -4.77 0.98 -10.59
CA LEU A 192 -3.44 1.34 -11.09
C LEU A 192 -2.95 0.35 -12.16
N GLN A 193 -2.87 -0.94 -11.83
CA GLN A 193 -2.40 -1.99 -12.74
C GLN A 193 -3.26 -2.06 -14.00
N ARG A 194 -4.58 -1.93 -13.87
CA ARG A 194 -5.49 -1.91 -15.02
C ARG A 194 -5.20 -0.73 -15.96
N ASN A 195 -5.07 0.48 -15.42
CA ASN A 195 -4.78 1.67 -16.23
C ASN A 195 -3.37 1.62 -16.84
N LEU A 196 -2.38 1.08 -16.13
CA LEU A 196 -1.07 0.79 -16.70
C LEU A 196 -1.18 -0.22 -17.85
N GLY A 197 -1.99 -1.28 -17.68
CA GLY A 197 -2.20 -2.30 -18.70
C GLY A 197 -2.74 -1.77 -20.03
N LEU A 198 -3.58 -0.72 -19.99
CA LEU A 198 -4.09 -0.04 -21.19
C LEU A 198 -2.97 0.67 -21.98
N TRP A 199 -1.90 1.09 -21.31
CA TRP A 199 -0.80 1.81 -21.93
C TRP A 199 0.37 0.90 -22.35
N MET A 200 0.78 -0.02 -21.48
CA MET A 200 2.03 -0.79 -21.63
C MET A 200 1.86 -2.31 -21.69
N GLY A 201 0.62 -2.80 -21.72
CA GLY A 201 0.30 -4.23 -21.69
C GLY A 201 0.32 -4.84 -20.28
N ALA A 202 -0.39 -5.95 -20.12
CA ALA A 202 -0.66 -6.54 -18.81
C ALA A 202 0.61 -6.98 -18.05
N GLY A 203 1.57 -7.58 -18.75
CA GLY A 203 2.82 -8.06 -18.13
C GLY A 203 3.64 -6.94 -17.50
N LEU A 204 3.89 -5.85 -18.23
CA LEU A 204 4.68 -4.73 -17.71
C LEU A 204 3.90 -3.96 -16.62
N ALA A 205 2.58 -3.88 -16.75
CA ALA A 205 1.72 -3.25 -15.75
C ALA A 205 1.78 -3.95 -14.39
N VAL A 206 1.85 -5.29 -14.37
CA VAL A 206 2.04 -6.07 -13.13
C VAL A 206 3.32 -5.66 -12.42
N TRP A 207 4.45 -5.69 -13.13
CA TRP A 207 5.74 -5.34 -12.57
C TRP A 207 5.77 -3.90 -12.08
N LEU A 208 5.31 -2.95 -12.89
CA LEU A 208 5.35 -1.55 -12.49
C LEU A 208 4.40 -1.25 -11.32
N ALA A 209 3.21 -1.84 -11.28
CA ALA A 209 2.30 -1.69 -10.15
C ALA A 209 2.89 -2.27 -8.85
N ALA A 210 3.54 -3.44 -8.91
CA ALA A 210 4.24 -4.03 -7.78
C ALA A 210 5.44 -3.17 -7.33
N GLY A 211 6.15 -2.54 -8.27
CA GLY A 211 7.24 -1.60 -7.99
C GLY A 211 6.75 -0.36 -7.26
N ILE A 212 5.67 0.25 -7.74
CA ILE A 212 5.04 1.42 -7.10
C ILE A 212 4.50 1.03 -5.71
N PHE A 213 3.82 -0.11 -5.60
CA PHE A 213 3.36 -0.66 -4.33
C PHE A 213 4.48 -0.78 -3.31
N SER A 214 5.59 -1.42 -3.70
CA SER A 214 6.74 -1.60 -2.81
C SER A 214 7.41 -0.26 -2.44
N ALA A 215 7.48 0.67 -3.40
CA ALA A 215 8.11 1.98 -3.18
C ALA A 215 7.34 2.89 -2.19
N ILE A 216 6.01 2.88 -2.21
CA ILE A 216 5.21 3.78 -1.34
C ILE A 216 5.32 3.44 0.15
N HIS A 217 5.81 2.24 0.50
CA HIS A 217 6.04 1.83 1.88
C HIS A 217 7.30 2.47 2.49
N LEU A 218 8.17 3.07 1.67
CA LEU A 218 9.40 3.73 2.10
C LEU A 218 10.35 2.87 2.95
N GLN A 219 10.22 1.55 2.85
CA GLN A 219 11.06 0.57 3.52
C GLN A 219 12.05 0.00 2.51
N PHE A 220 13.22 0.63 2.38
CA PHE A 220 14.18 0.28 1.32
C PHE A 220 14.62 -1.19 1.40
N PHE A 221 14.92 -1.70 2.59
CA PHE A 221 15.35 -3.09 2.72
C PHE A 221 14.21 -4.09 2.47
N GLY A 222 12.97 -3.68 2.77
CA GLY A 222 11.74 -4.40 2.43
C GLY A 222 11.30 -4.30 0.97
N PHE A 223 11.94 -3.44 0.16
CA PHE A 223 11.53 -3.19 -1.22
C PHE A 223 11.57 -4.44 -2.09
N VAL A 224 12.68 -5.19 -2.02
CA VAL A 224 12.90 -6.40 -2.83
C VAL A 224 11.86 -7.49 -2.53
N PRO A 225 11.62 -7.87 -1.26
CA PRO A 225 10.53 -8.78 -0.93
C PRO A 225 9.17 -8.28 -1.44
N GLY A 226 8.81 -7.02 -1.16
CA GLY A 226 7.51 -6.47 -1.55
C GLY A 226 7.29 -6.50 -3.07
N TYR A 227 8.33 -6.16 -3.83
CA TYR A 227 8.32 -6.19 -5.29
C TYR A 227 8.13 -7.61 -5.83
N PHE A 228 8.88 -8.57 -5.29
CA PHE A 228 8.79 -9.97 -5.70
C PHE A 228 7.39 -10.55 -5.45
N TRP A 229 6.85 -10.35 -4.24
CA TRP A 229 5.55 -10.92 -3.87
C TRP A 229 4.37 -10.23 -4.55
N GLY A 230 4.39 -8.90 -4.65
CA GLY A 230 3.39 -8.16 -5.40
C GLY A 230 3.30 -8.66 -6.85
N SER A 231 4.46 -8.91 -7.47
CA SER A 231 4.53 -9.41 -8.85
C SER A 231 4.05 -10.86 -8.97
N CYS A 232 4.52 -11.78 -8.10
CA CYS A 232 4.09 -13.18 -8.12
C CYS A 232 2.57 -13.32 -7.94
N TRP A 233 2.01 -12.61 -6.97
CA TRP A 233 0.57 -12.64 -6.71
C TRP A 233 -0.23 -11.99 -7.84
N ALA A 234 0.34 -10.99 -8.52
CA ALA A 234 -0.31 -10.34 -9.66
C ALA A 234 -0.31 -11.26 -10.90
N MET A 235 0.76 -12.03 -11.09
CA MET A 235 0.83 -13.00 -12.17
C MET A 235 -0.10 -14.20 -11.97
N SER A 236 -0.26 -14.73 -10.75
CA SER A 236 -1.09 -15.92 -10.53
C SER A 236 -2.56 -15.73 -10.90
N ILE A 237 -3.07 -14.50 -10.77
CA ILE A 237 -4.46 -14.16 -11.11
C ILE A 237 -4.63 -13.86 -12.62
N PHE A 238 -3.64 -13.24 -13.27
CA PHE A 238 -3.69 -12.93 -14.70
C PHE A 238 -3.26 -14.10 -15.60
N GLY A 239 -2.38 -14.98 -15.13
CA GLY A 239 -1.94 -16.19 -15.84
C GLY A 239 -3.03 -17.25 -16.02
N GLY A 240 -4.17 -17.11 -15.32
CA GLY A 240 -5.36 -17.93 -15.55
C GLY A 240 -6.25 -17.46 -16.71
N GLY A 241 -5.89 -16.36 -17.39
CA GLY A 241 -6.70 -15.73 -18.43
C GLY A 241 -5.90 -15.11 -19.57
N ILE A 242 -4.78 -15.74 -19.95
CA ILE A 242 -4.05 -15.47 -21.22
C ILE A 242 -4.12 -16.72 -22.09
#